data_AF-A0A1S3DRF3-F1
#
_entry.id   AF-A0A1S3DRF3-F1
#
_cell.length_a   1.000
_cell.length_b   1.000
_cell.length_c   1.000
_cell.angle_alpha   90.00
_cell.angle_beta   90.00
_cell.angle_gamma   90.00
#
_symmetry.space_group_name_H-M   'P 1'
#
loop_
_entity.id
_entity.type
_entity.pdbx_description
1 polymer ?
#
loop_
_entity_poly.entity_id
_entity_poly.type
_entity_poly.pdbx_seq_one_letter_code
_entity_poly.pdbx_strand_id
1 'polypeptide(L)'
;MIEKKTYNVLSFYLFSYRVRLVALAVQKFISEIANDALQHCKIRSSNQLSKSKTKDKKYTLTMDDLAPALAEYGINIRKPQYYIG
;
A
#
# COMPACT_ATOMS: atom_id res chain seq x y z
N MET A 1 -3.02 -45.32 -14.32
CA MET A 1 -4.01 -44.46 -13.61
C MET A 1 -3.40 -43.64 -12.48
N ILE A 2 -2.35 -44.12 -11.81
CA ILE A 2 -1.68 -43.43 -10.69
C ILE A 2 -0.97 -42.13 -11.13
N GLU A 3 -0.21 -42.15 -12.23
CA GLU A 3 0.51 -40.97 -12.75
C GLU A 3 -0.39 -39.75 -13.00
N LYS A 4 -1.51 -39.92 -13.70
CA LYS A 4 -2.44 -38.80 -14.01
C LYS A 4 -3.01 -38.12 -12.75
N LYS A 5 -3.13 -38.85 -11.63
CA LYS A 5 -3.60 -38.27 -10.37
C LYS A 5 -2.50 -37.45 -9.70
N THR A 6 -1.25 -37.91 -9.77
CA THR A 6 -0.07 -37.19 -9.26
C THR A 6 0.18 -35.88 -10.02
N TYR A 7 0.01 -35.85 -11.34
CA TYR A 7 0.15 -34.61 -12.13
C TYR A 7 -0.90 -33.55 -11.79
N ASN A 8 -2.15 -33.95 -11.55
CA ASN A 8 -3.21 -33.02 -11.16
C ASN A 8 -2.95 -32.41 -9.78
N VAL A 9 -2.48 -33.23 -8.83
CA VAL A 9 -2.11 -32.77 -7.49
C VAL A 9 -0.90 -31.83 -7.56
N LEU A 10 0.16 -32.18 -8.30
CA LEU A 10 1.34 -31.34 -8.49
C LEU A 10 1.00 -30.03 -9.22
N SER A 11 0.14 -30.08 -10.24
CA SER A 11 -0.34 -28.91 -10.97
C SER A 11 -1.13 -27.96 -10.06
N PHE A 12 -1.99 -28.49 -9.18
CA PHE A 12 -2.71 -27.71 -8.18
C PHE A 12 -1.77 -27.03 -7.17
N TYR A 13 -0.77 -27.76 -6.64
CA TYR A 13 0.23 -27.17 -5.73
C TYR A 13 1.07 -26.09 -6.42
N LEU A 14 1.47 -26.32 -7.67
CA LEU A 14 2.23 -25.35 -8.44
C LEU A 14 1.39 -24.09 -8.71
N PHE A 15 0.12 -24.24 -9.09
CA PHE A 15 -0.81 -23.11 -9.27
C PHE A 15 -0.99 -22.31 -7.97
N SER A 16 -1.25 -22.99 -6.86
CA SER A 16 -1.39 -22.38 -5.54
C SER A 16 -0.12 -21.61 -5.12
N TYR A 17 1.07 -22.14 -5.40
CA TYR A 17 2.33 -21.47 -5.13
C TYR A 17 2.51 -20.20 -5.99
N ARG A 18 2.17 -20.24 -7.28
CA ARG A 18 2.26 -19.06 -8.16
C ARG A 18 1.36 -17.93 -7.70
N VAL A 19 0.12 -18.23 -7.32
CA VAL A 19 -0.83 -17.23 -6.81
C VAL A 19 -0.31 -16.61 -5.51
N ARG A 20 0.27 -17.41 -4.60
CA ARG A 20 0.86 -16.90 -3.34
C ARG A 20 2.03 -15.96 -3.58
N LEU A 21 2.90 -16.25 -4.54
CA LEU A 21 4.03 -15.36 -4.87
C LEU A 21 3.55 -14.01 -5.38
N VAL A 22 2.57 -14.00 -6.29
CA VAL A 22 2.00 -12.74 -6.80
C VAL A 22 1.31 -11.96 -5.68
N ALA A 23 0.54 -12.64 -4.82
CA ALA A 23 -0.11 -12.02 -3.68
C ALA A 23 0.88 -11.35 -2.72
N LEU A 24 2.00 -12.02 -2.39
CA LEU A 24 3.05 -11.45 -1.56
C LEU A 24 3.73 -10.23 -2.20
N ALA A 25 3.97 -10.28 -3.52
CA ALA A 25 4.54 -9.15 -4.24
C ALA A 25 3.62 -7.91 -4.20
N VAL A 26 2.32 -8.11 -4.42
CA VAL A 26 1.31 -7.03 -4.31
C VAL A 26 1.22 -6.50 -2.88
N GLN A 27 1.21 -7.38 -1.88
CA GLN A 27 1.19 -6.99 -0.48
C GLN A 27 2.41 -6.14 -0.11
N LYS A 28 3.62 -6.54 -0.56
CA LYS A 28 4.86 -5.78 -0.36
C LYS A 28 4.74 -4.40 -1.01
N PHE A 29 4.29 -4.34 -2.27
CA PHE A 29 4.15 -3.09 -3.01
C PHE A 29 3.20 -2.10 -2.31
N ILE A 30 2.02 -2.55 -1.88
CA ILE A 30 1.06 -1.72 -1.15
C ILE A 30 1.65 -1.26 0.20
N SER A 31 2.40 -2.14 0.87
CA SER A 31 3.03 -1.84 2.14
C SER A 31 4.13 -0.78 2.00
N GLU A 32 4.89 -0.79 0.90
CA GLU A 32 5.89 0.24 0.58
C GLU A 32 5.22 1.60 0.40
N ILE A 33 4.20 1.70 -0.46
CA ILE A 33 3.44 2.96 -0.66
C ILE A 33 2.83 3.47 0.66
N ALA A 34 2.25 2.59 1.47
CA ALA A 34 1.65 2.98 2.75
C ALA A 34 2.69 3.50 3.74
N ASN A 35 3.88 2.90 3.75
CA ASN A 35 5.00 3.36 4.59
C ASN A 35 5.52 4.73 4.12
N ASP A 36 5.64 4.96 2.83
CA ASP A 36 6.08 6.24 2.26
C ASP A 36 5.07 7.35 2.59
N ALA A 37 3.77 7.09 2.38
CA ALA A 37 2.71 8.01 2.78
C ALA A 37 2.71 8.28 4.30
N LEU A 38 2.99 7.26 5.13
CA LEU A 38 3.12 7.44 6.58
C LEU A 38 4.29 8.35 6.93
N GLN A 39 5.42 8.29 6.21
CA GLN A 39 6.54 9.21 6.40
C GLN A 39 6.13 10.65 6.12
N HIS A 40 5.46 10.91 4.99
CA HIS A 40 4.90 12.24 4.69
C HIS A 40 3.93 12.72 5.79
N CYS A 41 3.05 11.82 6.26
CA CYS A 41 2.10 12.13 7.32
C CYS A 41 2.80 12.50 8.64
N LYS A 42 3.88 11.81 9.00
CA LYS A 42 4.70 12.09 10.19
C LYS A 42 5.39 13.44 10.10
N ILE A 43 6.01 13.77 8.96
CA ILE A 43 6.69 15.06 8.73
C ILE A 43 5.69 16.22 8.80
N ARG A 44 4.52 16.06 8.16
CA ARG A 44 3.45 17.06 8.23
C ARG A 44 2.97 17.25 9.66
N SER A 45 2.76 16.15 10.40
CA SER A 45 2.28 16.19 11.79
C SER A 45 3.33 16.72 12.76
N SER A 46 4.63 16.50 12.53
CA SER A 46 5.70 17.06 13.37
C SER A 46 5.79 18.58 13.24
N ASN A 47 5.55 19.13 12.05
CA ASN A 47 5.50 20.59 11.84
C ASN A 47 4.31 21.27 12.53
N GLN A 48 3.27 20.51 12.86
CA GLN A 48 2.10 20.99 13.62
C GLN A 48 2.27 20.81 15.15
N LEU A 49 3.37 20.18 15.60
CA LEU A 49 3.54 19.72 16.97
C LEU A 49 4.26 20.73 17.90
N SER A 50 4.08 22.03 17.67
CA SER A 50 4.43 23.06 18.66
C SER A 50 3.37 23.19 19.77
N LYS A 51 2.22 22.52 19.66
CA LYS A 51 1.16 22.48 20.69
C LYS A 51 0.39 21.15 20.66
N SER A 52 0.83 20.13 21.40
CA SER A 52 -0.05 19.21 22.15
C SER A 52 0.70 17.96 22.59
N LYS A 53 0.61 17.66 23.88
CA LYS A 53 1.29 16.55 24.55
C LYS A 53 0.66 15.21 24.17
N THR A 54 1.52 14.30 23.72
CA THR A 54 1.59 12.87 24.03
C THR A 54 0.36 12.24 24.73
N LYS A 55 -0.69 11.92 23.98
CA LYS A 55 -1.51 10.71 24.19
C LYS A 55 -2.29 10.44 22.91
N ASP A 56 -2.10 9.25 22.36
CA ASP A 56 -2.76 8.69 21.17
C ASP A 56 -2.59 9.48 19.86
N LYS A 57 -1.38 9.45 19.29
CA LYS A 57 -1.15 9.93 17.92
C LYS A 57 -1.85 9.00 16.91
N LYS A 58 -3.05 9.39 16.51
CA LYS A 58 -3.78 8.77 15.41
C LYS A 58 -3.30 9.36 14.07
N TYR A 59 -2.67 8.53 13.25
CA TYR A 59 -2.35 8.90 11.86
C TYR A 59 -3.57 8.69 10.98
N THR A 60 -3.86 9.66 10.12
CA THR A 60 -4.90 9.58 9.10
C THR A 60 -4.22 9.69 7.74
N LEU A 61 -4.49 8.74 6.84
CA LEU A 61 -4.00 8.79 5.48
C LEU A 61 -4.84 9.82 4.69
N THR A 62 -4.16 10.79 4.08
CA THR A 62 -4.82 11.86 3.31
C THR A 62 -4.19 12.01 1.93
N MET A 63 -4.83 12.78 1.05
CA MET A 63 -4.30 13.05 -0.29
C MET A 63 -2.97 13.82 -0.25
N ASP A 64 -2.74 14.66 0.75
CA ASP A 64 -1.47 15.40 0.88
C ASP A 64 -0.29 14.50 1.25
N ASP A 65 -0.56 13.32 1.81
CA ASP A 65 0.46 12.31 2.14
C ASP A 65 0.64 11.30 1.01
N LEU A 66 -0.49 10.90 0.39
CA LEU A 66 -0.52 9.86 -0.62
C LEU A 66 -0.07 10.36 -2.01
N ALA A 67 -0.39 11.60 -2.38
CA ALA A 67 0.01 12.18 -3.66
C ALA A 67 1.54 12.27 -3.84
N PRO A 68 2.31 12.82 -2.87
CA PRO A 68 3.78 12.82 -3.01
C PRO A 68 4.36 11.40 -2.98
N ALA A 69 3.84 10.50 -2.13
CA ALA A 69 4.29 9.11 -2.09
C ALA A 69 4.14 8.44 -3.46
N LEU A 70 2.99 8.60 -4.13
CA LEU A 70 2.73 8.03 -5.46
C LEU A 70 3.51 8.71 -6.59
N ALA A 71 3.87 9.99 -6.42
CA ALA A 71 4.67 10.71 -7.40
C ALA A 71 6.07 10.11 -7.56
N GLU A 72 6.65 9.53 -6.49
CA GLU A 72 7.93 8.80 -6.54
C GLU A 72 7.87 7.55 -7.43
N TYR A 73 6.68 6.96 -7.57
CA TYR A 73 6.40 5.84 -8.48
C TYR A 73 5.92 6.31 -9.87
N GLY A 74 5.96 7.60 -10.16
CA GLY A 74 5.54 8.19 -11.44
C GLY A 74 4.01 8.32 -11.61
N ILE A 75 3.23 8.14 -10.54
CA ILE A 75 1.77 8.22 -10.57
C ILE A 75 1.34 9.64 -10.15
N ASN A 76 0.77 10.40 -11.07
CA ASN A 76 0.32 11.77 -10.81
C ASN A 76 -1.18 11.82 -10.45
N ILE A 77 -1.50 12.34 -9.26
CA ILE A 77 -2.89 12.51 -8.82
C ILE A 77 -3.35 13.95 -9.02
N ARG A 78 -4.32 14.14 -9.92
CA ARG A 78 -4.95 15.44 -10.23
C ARG A 78 -6.40 15.48 -9.77
N LYS A 79 -6.64 15.30 -8.47
CA LYS A 79 -7.98 15.41 -7.90
C LYS A 79 -8.24 16.85 -7.44
N PRO A 80 -9.20 17.58 -8.04
CA PRO A 80 -9.57 18.90 -7.54
C PRO A 80 -10.26 18.78 -6.18
N GLN A 81 -10.13 19.82 -5.36
CA GLN A 81 -10.73 19.84 -4.02
C GLN A 81 -12.26 19.91 -4.07
N TYR A 82 -12.81 20.51 -5.12
CA TYR A 82 -14.24 20.58 -5.42
C TYR A 82 -14.44 20.71 -6.94
N TYR A 83 -15.64 20.34 -7.42
CA TYR A 83 -16.09 20.64 -8.77
C TYR A 83 -17.08 21.80 -8.68
N ILE A 84 -16.99 22.75 -9.61
CA ILE A 84 -17.97 23.83 -9.76
C ILE A 84 -19.09 23.28 -10.65
N GLY A 85 -20.32 23.31 -10.17
CA GLY A 85 -21.54 22.93 -10.90
C GLY A 85 -22.39 24.14 -11.23
#